data_AF-A0A2K6C4H6-F1
#
_entry.id   AF-A0A2K6C4H6-F1
#
_cell.length_a   1.000
_cell.length_b   1.000
_cell.length_c   1.000
_cell.angle_alpha   90.00
_cell.angle_beta   90.00
_cell.angle_gamma   90.00
#
_symmetry.space_group_name_H-M   'P 1'
#
loop_
_entity.id
_entity.type
_entity.pdbx_description
1 polymer ?
#
loop_
_entity_poly.entity_id
_entity_poly.type
_entity_poly.pdbx_seq_one_letter_code
_entity_poly.pdbx_strand_id
1 'polypeptide(L)'
;MQANADQVERDILETQKRLQQDRLNSEQSQALQHQQETGRSLKEAEVLLKDLFLDVDKARRLKHPQAEEIEKDIKQLHERVTQECAEYRALYEKMALPPDGRLGTCAGAETEAGLRRPVRAGHGGAGAADRRAQHTAEGDRGLRAAAAEPCGAGGMSHPGTEGGVVARAEPGQPGCTRQLNVLAEQQRRILQQDWSDLMADPAGVRREYEHFKQHELLSQEQSVNQLEDDGERMVELRHPAVGPIQAHQEALKIEWQNFLNLCICQETQLQHVEDYRR
;
A
#
# COMPACT_ATOMS: atom_id res chain seq x y z
N MET A 1 -21.02 -0.28 9.26
CA MET A 1 -21.81 0.86 8.76
C MET A 1 -22.29 1.84 9.83
N GLN A 2 -23.42 1.68 10.54
CA GLN A 2 -23.99 2.76 11.38
C GLN A 2 -23.01 3.37 12.40
N ALA A 3 -22.30 2.54 13.18
CA ALA A 3 -21.34 3.03 14.17
C ALA A 3 -20.19 3.86 13.56
N ASN A 4 -19.77 3.51 12.33
CA ASN A 4 -18.75 4.25 11.60
C ASN A 4 -19.30 5.59 11.12
N ALA A 5 -20.55 5.62 10.62
CA ALA A 5 -21.23 6.85 10.23
C ALA A 5 -21.38 7.80 11.43
N ASP A 6 -21.84 7.28 12.57
CA ASP A 6 -21.98 8.06 13.80
C ASP A 6 -20.62 8.59 14.30
N GLN A 7 -19.53 7.83 14.10
CA GLN A 7 -18.18 8.25 14.46
C GLN A 7 -17.70 9.40 13.56
N VAL A 8 -17.86 9.27 12.25
CA VAL A 8 -17.50 10.34 11.30
C VAL A 8 -18.30 11.60 11.58
N GLU A 9 -19.59 11.50 11.94
CA GLU A 9 -20.37 12.67 12.34
C GLU A 9 -19.83 13.35 13.60
N ARG A 10 -19.41 12.57 14.61
CA ARG A 10 -18.76 13.12 15.81
C ARG A 10 -17.46 13.82 15.46
N ASP A 11 -16.63 13.21 14.60
CA ASP A 11 -15.34 13.76 14.17
C ASP A 11 -15.51 15.08 13.41
N ILE A 12 -16.54 15.18 12.55
CA ILE A 12 -16.92 16.42 11.86
C ILE A 12 -17.28 17.50 12.88
N LEU A 13 -18.18 17.21 13.83
CA LEU A 13 -18.64 18.20 14.80
C LEU A 13 -17.52 18.68 15.73
N GLU A 14 -16.65 17.77 16.15
CA GLU A 14 -15.49 18.11 16.96
C GLU A 14 -14.47 18.94 16.17
N THR A 15 -14.22 18.58 14.91
CA THR A 15 -13.36 19.35 14.01
C THR A 15 -13.89 20.76 13.80
N GLN A 16 -15.18 20.91 13.49
CA GLN A 16 -15.84 22.22 13.34
C GLN A 16 -15.63 23.09 14.57
N LYS A 17 -15.85 22.52 15.77
CA LYS A 17 -15.68 23.24 17.04
C LYS A 17 -14.23 23.69 17.26
N ARG A 18 -13.26 22.79 17.00
CA ARG A 18 -11.83 23.09 17.14
C ARG A 18 -11.36 24.14 16.13
N LEU A 19 -11.79 24.04 14.88
CA LEU A 19 -11.51 25.02 13.83
C LEU A 19 -12.09 26.39 14.17
N GLN A 20 -13.33 26.45 14.66
CA GLN A 20 -13.96 27.69 15.09
C GLN A 20 -13.22 28.33 16.28
N GLN A 21 -12.81 27.52 17.26
CA GLN A 21 -12.02 28.02 18.38
C GLN A 21 -10.67 28.59 17.92
N ASP A 22 -9.97 27.89 17.02
CA ASP A 22 -8.69 28.37 16.50
C ASP A 22 -8.85 29.58 15.56
N ARG A 23 -9.99 29.75 14.88
CA ARG A 23 -10.35 31.04 14.22
C ARG A 23 -10.39 32.19 15.22
N LEU A 24 -11.15 32.04 16.32
CA LEU A 24 -11.26 33.07 17.35
C LEU A 24 -9.91 33.38 18.00
N ASN A 25 -9.11 32.34 18.27
CA ASN A 25 -7.76 32.50 18.80
C ASN A 25 -6.88 33.28 17.82
N SER A 26 -6.97 33.01 16.51
CA SER A 26 -6.22 33.74 15.48
C SER A 26 -6.59 35.24 15.44
N GLU A 27 -7.88 35.57 15.58
CA GLU A 27 -8.37 36.95 15.63
C GLU A 27 -7.89 37.67 16.90
N GLN A 28 -7.80 36.94 18.01
CA GLN A 28 -7.32 37.44 19.30
C GLN A 28 -5.78 37.41 19.43
N SER A 29 -5.05 37.12 18.35
CA SER A 29 -3.59 36.98 18.33
C SER A 29 -3.05 35.95 19.34
N GLN A 30 -3.82 34.91 19.62
CA GLN A 30 -3.46 33.78 20.47
C GLN A 30 -2.92 32.61 19.62
N ALA A 31 -2.14 31.73 20.26
CA ALA A 31 -1.57 30.56 19.60
C ALA A 31 -2.66 29.55 19.22
N LEU A 32 -2.56 29.00 18.01
CA LEU A 32 -3.40 27.88 17.56
C LEU A 32 -2.95 26.60 18.24
N GLN A 33 -3.89 25.85 18.81
CA GLN A 33 -3.58 24.69 19.65
C GLN A 33 -4.07 23.38 19.04
N HIS A 34 -5.04 23.42 18.13
CA HIS A 34 -5.78 22.23 17.71
C HIS A 34 -5.36 21.69 16.34
N GLN A 35 -4.31 22.24 15.71
CA GLN A 35 -3.88 21.84 14.36
C GLN A 35 -3.62 20.33 14.22
N GLN A 36 -2.87 19.74 15.16
CA GLN A 36 -2.49 18.34 15.07
C GLN A 36 -3.67 17.40 15.35
N GLU A 37 -4.48 17.73 16.36
CA GLU A 37 -5.64 16.92 16.76
C GLU A 37 -6.74 16.96 15.71
N THR A 38 -6.97 18.14 15.12
CA THR A 38 -7.92 18.31 14.01
C THR A 38 -7.45 17.56 12.77
N GLY A 39 -6.16 17.64 12.43
CA GLY A 39 -5.61 16.87 11.31
C GLY A 39 -5.70 15.35 11.51
N ARG A 40 -5.53 14.87 12.75
CA ARG A 40 -5.70 13.44 13.09
C ARG A 40 -7.16 13.00 12.94
N SER A 41 -8.10 13.75 13.51
CA SER A 41 -9.54 13.45 13.44
C SER A 41 -10.05 13.46 11.99
N LEU A 42 -9.62 14.42 11.17
CA LEU A 42 -9.96 14.45 9.73
C LEU A 42 -9.43 13.22 8.98
N LYS A 43 -8.21 12.77 9.31
CA LYS A 43 -7.62 11.57 8.69
C LYS A 43 -8.36 10.30 9.11
N GLU A 44 -8.74 10.19 10.38
CA GLU A 44 -9.54 9.08 10.90
C GLU A 44 -10.93 9.05 10.23
N ALA A 45 -11.58 10.22 10.12
CA ALA A 45 -12.84 10.37 9.40
C ALA A 45 -12.72 9.96 7.92
N GLU A 46 -11.62 10.30 7.24
CA GLU A 46 -11.38 9.90 5.85
C GLU A 46 -11.24 8.38 5.70
N VAL A 47 -10.56 7.71 6.63
CA VAL A 47 -10.43 6.25 6.63
C VAL A 47 -11.79 5.58 6.85
N LEU A 48 -12.53 6.01 7.88
CA LEU A 48 -13.87 5.47 8.15
C LEU A 48 -14.84 5.71 7.00
N LEU A 49 -14.70 6.82 6.31
CA LEU A 49 -15.52 7.15 5.15
C LEU A 49 -15.23 6.22 3.96
N LYS A 50 -13.96 5.83 3.74
CA LYS A 50 -13.61 4.80 2.75
C LYS A 50 -14.27 3.47 3.09
N ASP A 51 -14.22 3.06 4.36
CA ASP A 51 -14.90 1.84 4.83
C ASP A 51 -16.42 1.92 4.61
N LEU A 52 -17.04 3.08 4.85
CA LEU A 52 -18.46 3.29 4.58
C LEU A 52 -18.81 3.17 3.10
N PHE A 53 -17.96 3.69 2.20
CA PHE A 53 -18.15 3.53 0.75
C PHE A 53 -18.07 2.06 0.32
N LEU A 54 -17.15 1.27 0.89
CA LEU A 54 -17.08 -0.17 0.66
C LEU A 54 -18.32 -0.90 1.19
N ASP A 55 -18.76 -0.55 2.40
CA ASP A 55 -19.97 -1.09 3.04
C ASP A 55 -21.23 -0.85 2.17
N VAL A 56 -21.39 0.33 1.57
CA VAL A 56 -22.56 0.65 0.72
C VAL A 56 -22.48 0.01 -0.65
N ASP A 57 -21.30 -0.09 -1.26
CA ASP A 57 -21.11 -0.83 -2.50
C ASP A 57 -21.48 -2.32 -2.31
N LYS A 58 -21.06 -2.90 -1.18
CA LYS A 58 -21.47 -4.25 -0.79
C LYS A 58 -22.98 -4.35 -0.59
N ALA A 59 -23.61 -3.41 0.11
CA ALA A 59 -25.06 -3.39 0.28
C ALA A 59 -25.81 -3.30 -1.06
N ARG A 60 -25.31 -2.51 -2.01
CA ARG A 60 -25.88 -2.39 -3.36
C ARG A 60 -25.77 -3.69 -4.16
N ARG A 61 -24.62 -4.37 -4.11
CA ARG A 61 -24.40 -5.67 -4.75
C ARG A 61 -25.31 -6.76 -4.19
N LEU A 62 -25.61 -6.70 -2.89
CA LEU A 62 -26.58 -7.58 -2.23
C LEU A 62 -28.04 -7.18 -2.46
N LYS A 63 -28.29 -6.12 -3.27
CA LYS A 63 -29.62 -5.57 -3.55
C LYS A 63 -30.37 -5.19 -2.27
N HIS A 64 -29.65 -4.64 -1.30
CA HIS A 64 -30.26 -4.20 -0.05
C HIS A 64 -31.31 -3.11 -0.36
N PRO A 65 -32.54 -3.23 0.16
CA PRO A 65 -33.66 -2.34 -0.21
C PRO A 65 -33.42 -0.87 0.16
N GLN A 66 -32.48 -0.60 1.08
CA GLN A 66 -32.11 0.75 1.51
C GLN A 66 -30.75 1.22 0.97
N ALA A 67 -30.11 0.47 0.06
CA ALA A 67 -28.76 0.78 -0.42
C ALA A 67 -28.66 2.19 -1.03
N GLU A 68 -29.68 2.61 -1.80
CA GLU A 68 -29.67 3.94 -2.44
C GLU A 68 -29.76 5.09 -1.44
N GLU A 69 -30.55 4.94 -0.37
CA GLU A 69 -30.66 5.97 0.67
C GLU A 69 -29.37 6.06 1.49
N ILE A 70 -28.80 4.90 1.84
CA ILE A 70 -27.49 4.82 2.50
C ILE A 70 -26.39 5.47 1.64
N GLU A 71 -26.42 5.25 0.32
CA GLU A 71 -25.44 5.85 -0.61
C GLU A 71 -25.54 7.39 -0.62
N LYS A 72 -26.76 7.93 -0.57
CA LYS A 72 -26.98 9.37 -0.45
C LYS A 72 -26.44 9.92 0.87
N ASP A 73 -26.73 9.24 1.98
CA ASP A 73 -26.27 9.67 3.31
C ASP A 73 -24.74 9.69 3.41
N ILE A 74 -24.07 8.65 2.89
CA ILE A 74 -22.59 8.59 2.87
C ILE A 74 -22.00 9.67 1.96
N LYS A 75 -22.64 9.98 0.82
CA LYS A 75 -22.20 11.09 -0.05
C LYS A 75 -22.32 12.44 0.66
N GLN A 76 -23.40 12.69 1.40
CA GLN A 76 -23.55 13.90 2.21
C GLN A 76 -22.48 13.99 3.29
N LEU A 77 -22.17 12.85 3.93
CA LEU A 77 -21.10 12.77 4.92
C LEU A 77 -19.73 13.09 4.29
N HIS A 78 -19.45 12.56 3.10
CA HIS A 78 -18.23 12.85 2.35
C HIS A 78 -18.07 14.32 1.98
N GLU A 79 -19.15 14.95 1.51
CA GLU A 79 -19.14 16.37 1.18
C GLU A 79 -18.81 17.22 2.41
N ARG A 80 -19.39 16.89 3.57
CA ARG A 80 -19.10 17.57 4.84
C ARG A 80 -17.65 17.38 5.29
N VAL A 81 -17.11 16.16 5.29
CA VAL A 81 -15.69 15.92 5.64
C VAL A 81 -14.77 16.68 4.68
N THR A 82 -15.10 16.71 3.40
CA THR A 82 -14.32 17.44 2.39
C THR A 82 -14.32 18.94 2.64
N GLN A 83 -15.47 19.50 3.03
CA GLN A 83 -15.60 20.90 3.43
C GLN A 83 -14.74 21.20 4.67
N GLU A 84 -14.79 20.37 5.71
CA GLU A 84 -13.94 20.52 6.90
C GLU A 84 -12.45 20.45 6.57
N CYS A 85 -12.06 19.55 5.66
CA CYS A 85 -10.68 19.49 5.15
C CYS A 85 -10.26 20.77 4.42
N ALA A 86 -11.17 21.38 3.65
CA ALA A 86 -10.92 22.65 2.98
C ALA A 86 -10.78 23.80 3.99
N GLU A 87 -11.61 23.82 5.04
CA GLU A 87 -11.54 24.81 6.12
C GLU A 87 -10.28 24.67 6.97
N TYR A 88 -9.87 23.44 7.27
CA TYR A 88 -8.61 23.12 7.94
C TYR A 88 -7.42 23.66 7.14
N ARG A 89 -7.36 23.35 5.84
CA ARG A 89 -6.32 23.88 4.94
C ARG A 89 -6.36 25.41 4.90
N ALA A 90 -7.54 26.01 4.72
CA ALA A 90 -7.68 27.46 4.66
C ALA A 90 -7.20 28.16 5.94
N LEU A 91 -7.32 27.53 7.11
CA LEU A 91 -6.88 28.08 8.39
C LEU A 91 -5.38 27.87 8.65
N TYR A 92 -4.90 26.64 8.51
CA TYR A 92 -3.54 26.28 8.91
C TYR A 92 -2.51 26.36 7.77
N GLU A 93 -2.91 26.09 6.52
CA GLU A 93 -2.00 26.14 5.36
C GLU A 93 -1.68 27.60 4.98
N LYS A 94 -2.64 28.52 5.16
CA LYS A 94 -2.38 29.97 5.02
C LYS A 94 -1.31 30.50 5.98
N MET A 95 -1.01 29.79 7.06
CA MET A 95 0.02 30.16 8.04
C MET A 95 1.34 29.38 7.86
N ALA A 96 1.34 28.31 7.06
CA ALA A 96 2.51 27.46 6.80
C ALA A 96 3.42 27.99 5.68
N LEU A 97 2.95 28.98 4.90
CA LEU A 97 3.75 29.66 3.87
C LEU A 97 4.31 30.99 4.41
N PRO A 98 5.64 31.12 4.57
CA PRO A 98 6.26 32.43 4.46
C PRO A 98 5.95 32.98 3.05
N PRO A 99 5.70 34.28 2.88
CA PRO A 99 5.60 34.87 1.55
C PRO A 99 7.00 34.94 0.92
N ASP A 100 7.47 33.84 0.33
CA ASP A 100 8.61 33.85 -0.59
C ASP A 100 8.07 33.98 -2.04
N GLY A 101 8.58 34.84 -2.92
CA GLY A 101 9.79 35.64 -2.84
C GLY A 101 9.63 36.93 -3.63
N ARG A 102 10.06 38.04 -3.01
CA ARG A 102 10.42 39.23 -3.77
C ARG A 102 11.72 38.97 -4.51
N LEU A 103 11.61 39.07 -5.83
CA LEU A 103 12.61 39.58 -6.77
C LEU A 103 13.97 39.93 -6.17
N GLY A 104 14.98 39.21 -6.66
CA GLY A 104 16.37 39.54 -6.43
C GLY A 104 16.70 40.96 -6.83
N THR A 105 17.40 41.66 -5.95
CA THR A 105 18.32 42.71 -6.34
C THR A 105 19.48 42.70 -5.35
N CYS A 106 20.67 42.52 -5.91
CA CYS A 106 21.94 42.44 -5.21
C CYS A 106 22.28 43.80 -4.58
N ALA A 107 22.66 43.82 -3.30
CA ALA A 107 23.60 44.79 -2.74
C ALA A 107 23.99 44.33 -1.32
N GLY A 108 25.29 44.11 -1.10
CA GLY A 108 25.81 43.57 0.14
C GLY A 108 25.83 44.56 1.30
N ALA A 109 26.00 44.01 2.50
CA ALA A 109 26.77 44.62 3.57
C ALA A 109 27.07 43.54 4.62
N GLU A 110 28.37 43.30 4.79
CA GLU A 110 28.96 42.59 5.92
C GLU A 110 28.57 43.29 7.23
N THR A 111 28.21 42.57 8.29
CA THR A 111 28.98 42.61 9.56
C THR A 111 28.54 41.51 10.53
N GLU A 112 29.58 40.79 10.94
CA GLU A 112 29.86 40.07 12.18
C GLU A 112 28.79 39.73 13.25
N ALA A 113 29.06 38.54 13.80
CA ALA A 113 29.02 38.15 15.21
C ALA A 113 27.81 37.36 15.71
N GLY A 114 28.10 36.11 16.13
CA GLY A 114 27.31 35.47 17.19
C GLY A 114 27.00 33.99 16.98
N LEU A 115 27.94 33.13 17.38
CA LEU A 115 27.68 31.82 17.96
C LEU A 115 27.18 30.67 17.04
N ARG A 116 28.10 30.10 16.24
CA ARG A 116 28.01 28.70 15.81
C ARG A 116 28.58 27.78 16.90
N ARG A 117 27.75 26.91 17.49
CA ARG A 117 28.20 25.63 18.06
C ARG A 117 28.00 24.52 17.02
N PRO A 118 29.02 23.73 16.69
CA PRO A 118 28.88 22.64 15.73
C PRO A 118 28.39 21.34 16.35
N VAL A 119 27.63 20.64 15.52
CA VAL A 119 27.27 19.22 15.55
C VAL A 119 28.48 18.34 15.86
N ARG A 120 28.31 17.39 16.79
CA ARG A 120 29.25 16.26 16.95
C ARG A 120 28.75 15.06 16.15
N ALA A 121 29.57 14.70 15.16
CA ALA A 121 29.58 13.42 14.48
C ALA A 121 30.04 12.30 15.44
N GLY A 122 29.64 11.08 15.09
CA GLY A 122 29.89 9.86 15.84
C GLY A 122 31.37 9.50 15.98
N HIS A 123 31.67 8.79 17.06
CA HIS A 123 32.89 8.05 17.24
C HIS A 123 32.61 6.56 17.01
N GLY A 124 33.25 6.02 15.97
CA GLY A 124 33.56 4.60 15.91
C GLY A 124 34.72 4.26 16.85
N GLY A 125 34.79 2.99 17.26
CA GLY A 125 35.90 2.46 18.03
C GLY A 125 35.65 1.02 18.46
N ALA A 126 36.15 0.07 17.68
CA ALA A 126 36.29 -1.33 18.04
C ALA A 126 37.45 -1.52 19.04
N GLY A 127 37.38 -2.56 19.87
CA GLY A 127 38.48 -2.99 20.75
C GLY A 127 38.12 -4.22 21.58
N ALA A 128 38.94 -5.26 21.49
CA ALA A 128 38.65 -6.66 21.82
C ALA A 128 39.13 -7.14 23.21
N ALA A 129 38.72 -8.39 23.55
CA ALA A 129 39.29 -9.32 24.55
C ALA A 129 39.04 -8.97 26.05
N ASP A 130 38.90 -9.87 27.02
CA ASP A 130 39.35 -11.26 27.20
C ASP A 130 38.55 -12.00 28.33
N ARG A 131 38.55 -13.34 28.26
CA ARG A 131 38.33 -14.42 29.26
C ARG A 131 37.67 -14.13 30.64
N ARG A 132 36.69 -14.99 31.01
CA ARG A 132 36.88 -16.06 32.03
C ARG A 132 35.78 -17.15 31.97
N ALA A 133 36.24 -18.39 32.02
CA ALA A 133 35.48 -19.64 31.99
C ALA A 133 35.08 -20.17 33.38
N GLN A 134 34.12 -21.11 33.39
CA GLN A 134 33.94 -22.28 34.28
C GLN A 134 32.69 -23.06 33.74
N HIS A 135 32.82 -24.20 33.05
CA HIS A 135 32.87 -25.61 33.54
C HIS A 135 31.81 -25.91 34.63
N THR A 136 30.98 -26.96 34.57
CA THR A 136 31.26 -28.38 34.26
C THR A 136 30.06 -29.16 33.68
N ALA A 137 30.37 -30.27 33.02
CA ALA A 137 29.49 -31.36 32.61
C ALA A 137 29.74 -32.61 33.47
N GLU A 138 28.73 -33.45 33.65
CA GLU A 138 28.75 -34.90 34.01
C GLU A 138 27.26 -35.35 34.08
N GLY A 139 26.80 -36.54 33.69
CA GLY A 139 27.40 -37.77 33.18
C GLY A 139 26.32 -38.87 33.09
N ASP A 140 26.35 -39.62 31.99
CA ASP A 140 26.00 -41.04 31.73
C ASP A 140 25.09 -41.87 32.68
N ARG A 141 24.16 -42.68 32.10
CA ARG A 141 24.25 -44.17 31.99
C ARG A 141 22.91 -44.95 32.05
N GLY A 142 22.75 -45.91 31.13
CA GLY A 142 22.05 -47.21 31.37
C GLY A 142 20.83 -47.54 30.49
N LEU A 143 20.99 -48.17 29.32
CA LEU A 143 20.88 -49.63 29.04
C LEU A 143 19.46 -50.26 29.10
N ARG A 144 18.90 -50.66 27.94
CA ARG A 144 18.67 -52.09 27.60
C ARG A 144 18.23 -52.31 26.16
N ALA A 145 18.92 -53.25 25.52
CA ALA A 145 18.59 -53.87 24.24
C ALA A 145 17.67 -55.09 24.46
N ALA A 146 16.87 -55.43 23.45
CA ALA A 146 16.51 -56.81 23.12
C ALA A 146 16.17 -56.91 21.63
N ALA A 147 16.90 -57.79 20.95
CA ALA A 147 16.80 -58.14 19.55
C ALA A 147 15.67 -59.17 19.31
N ALA A 148 15.19 -59.24 18.07
CA ALA A 148 15.28 -60.42 17.18
C ALA A 148 14.11 -60.48 16.18
N GLU A 149 14.45 -60.44 14.89
CA GLU A 149 13.68 -61.04 13.80
C GLU A 149 13.70 -62.59 13.92
N PRO A 150 12.85 -63.36 13.19
CA PRO A 150 13.19 -63.73 11.79
C PRO A 150 12.01 -63.97 10.81
N CYS A 151 12.30 -63.73 9.52
CA CYS A 151 11.93 -64.48 8.30
C CYS A 151 10.44 -64.63 7.92
N GLY A 152 10.00 -64.51 6.67
CA GLY A 152 10.67 -64.45 5.36
C GLY A 152 9.76 -65.09 4.29
N ALA A 153 9.68 -64.48 3.10
CA ALA A 153 9.22 -64.98 1.79
C ALA A 153 8.56 -63.78 1.06
N GLY A 154 8.97 -63.29 -0.10
CA GLY A 154 9.57 -63.94 -1.26
C GLY A 154 8.60 -63.73 -2.43
N GLY A 155 8.95 -62.89 -3.40
CA GLY A 155 8.10 -62.65 -4.58
C GLY A 155 8.56 -61.49 -5.46
N MET A 156 9.28 -61.83 -6.52
CA MET A 156 9.91 -60.97 -7.53
C MET A 156 8.91 -60.17 -8.39
N SER A 157 9.31 -58.99 -8.92
CA SER A 157 9.43 -58.72 -10.38
C SER A 157 9.47 -57.24 -10.80
N HIS A 158 10.61 -56.89 -11.44
CA HIS A 158 10.88 -55.98 -12.57
C HIS A 158 10.77 -54.42 -12.51
N PRO A 159 11.62 -53.73 -13.33
CA PRO A 159 11.93 -52.30 -13.22
C PRO A 159 11.18 -51.43 -14.25
N GLY A 160 10.96 -50.15 -13.92
CA GLY A 160 10.32 -49.19 -14.81
C GLY A 160 10.82 -47.78 -14.54
N THR A 161 11.57 -47.28 -15.52
CA THR A 161 11.94 -45.89 -15.78
C THR A 161 10.78 -44.93 -15.52
N GLU A 162 11.05 -43.78 -14.91
CA GLU A 162 10.83 -42.44 -15.49
C GLU A 162 10.85 -41.35 -14.40
N GLY A 163 11.63 -40.31 -14.69
CA GLY A 163 11.66 -39.09 -13.90
C GLY A 163 10.33 -38.37 -13.97
N GLY A 164 10.01 -37.69 -12.90
CA GLY A 164 8.82 -36.86 -12.82
C GLY A 164 8.83 -36.14 -11.49
N VAL A 165 9.47 -34.98 -11.48
CA VAL A 165 9.23 -33.96 -10.45
C VAL A 165 7.73 -33.73 -10.43
N VAL A 166 7.04 -34.29 -9.43
CA VAL A 166 5.65 -33.96 -9.17
C VAL A 166 5.66 -32.54 -8.62
N ALA A 167 5.65 -31.57 -9.53
CA ALA A 167 5.19 -30.24 -9.27
C ALA A 167 3.77 -30.39 -8.74
N ARG A 168 3.65 -30.24 -7.42
CA ARG A 168 2.38 -30.21 -6.71
C ARG A 168 1.69 -28.90 -7.11
N ALA A 169 1.01 -28.92 -8.26
CA ALA A 169 0.10 -27.85 -8.66
C ALA A 169 -1.15 -27.97 -7.78
N GLU A 170 -1.15 -27.25 -6.67
CA GLU A 170 -2.32 -27.02 -5.84
C GLU A 170 -3.38 -26.25 -6.65
N PRO A 171 -4.69 -26.51 -6.47
CA PRO A 171 -5.75 -25.85 -7.23
C PRO A 171 -5.98 -24.45 -6.65
N GLY A 172 -5.12 -23.50 -7.01
CA GLY A 172 -5.42 -22.07 -6.88
C GLY A 172 -6.54 -21.70 -7.84
N GLN A 173 -7.45 -20.81 -7.42
CA GLN A 173 -8.53 -20.28 -8.26
C GLN A 173 -8.00 -19.94 -9.67
N PRO A 174 -8.57 -20.51 -10.75
CA PRO A 174 -8.08 -20.29 -12.11
C PRO A 174 -8.01 -18.82 -12.52
N GLY A 175 -8.83 -17.96 -11.89
CA GLY A 175 -8.91 -16.53 -12.15
C GLY A 175 -7.69 -15.73 -11.68
N CYS A 176 -7.29 -15.87 -10.41
CA CYS A 176 -6.16 -15.12 -9.84
C CYS A 176 -4.85 -15.48 -10.54
N THR A 177 -4.59 -16.77 -10.78
CA THR A 177 -3.39 -17.21 -11.49
C THR A 177 -3.35 -16.68 -12.92
N ARG A 178 -4.48 -16.67 -13.63
CA ARG A 178 -4.56 -16.09 -14.98
C ARG A 178 -4.27 -14.59 -14.96
N GLN A 179 -4.85 -13.84 -14.02
CA GLN A 179 -4.65 -12.39 -13.94
C GLN A 179 -3.21 -12.04 -13.56
N LEU A 180 -2.60 -12.76 -12.64
CA LEU A 180 -1.18 -12.62 -12.29
C LEU A 180 -0.27 -12.83 -13.50
N ASN A 181 -0.56 -13.83 -14.35
CA ASN A 181 0.22 -14.04 -15.58
C ASN A 181 0.07 -12.88 -16.57
N VAL A 182 -1.14 -12.35 -16.75
CA VAL A 182 -1.38 -11.18 -17.62
C VAL A 182 -0.58 -9.98 -17.12
N LEU A 183 -0.62 -9.70 -15.82
CA LEU A 183 0.16 -8.61 -15.21
C LEU A 183 1.66 -8.82 -15.38
N ALA A 184 2.16 -10.02 -15.09
CA ALA A 184 3.58 -10.36 -15.25
C ALA A 184 4.07 -10.18 -16.69
N GLU A 185 3.26 -10.57 -17.68
CA GLU A 185 3.60 -10.37 -19.09
C GLU A 185 3.67 -8.90 -19.47
N GLN A 186 2.75 -8.07 -18.96
CA GLN A 186 2.74 -6.63 -19.24
C GLN A 186 3.88 -5.90 -18.55
N GLN A 187 4.11 -6.18 -17.26
CA GLN A 187 5.27 -5.65 -16.53
C GLN A 187 6.58 -6.02 -17.26
N ARG A 188 6.70 -7.27 -17.74
CA ARG A 188 7.87 -7.71 -18.51
C ARG A 188 8.05 -6.91 -19.79
N ARG A 189 6.98 -6.58 -20.52
CA ARG A 189 7.07 -5.75 -21.74
C ARG A 189 7.61 -4.36 -21.41
N ILE A 190 7.09 -3.73 -20.35
CA ILE A 190 7.53 -2.39 -19.90
C ILE A 190 9.00 -2.42 -19.46
N LEU A 191 9.42 -3.47 -18.74
CA LEU A 191 10.79 -3.60 -18.24
C LEU A 191 11.81 -3.94 -19.32
N GLN A 192 11.41 -4.65 -20.37
CA GLN A 192 12.29 -4.99 -21.50
C GLN A 192 12.37 -3.89 -22.56
N GLN A 193 11.49 -2.89 -22.46
CA GLN A 193 11.49 -1.74 -23.34
C GLN A 193 12.76 -0.91 -23.15
N ASP A 194 13.36 -0.49 -24.26
CA ASP A 194 14.42 0.51 -24.23
C ASP A 194 13.83 1.90 -23.97
N TRP A 195 14.22 2.51 -22.85
CA TRP A 195 13.80 3.84 -22.42
C TRP A 195 14.88 4.91 -22.64
N SER A 196 15.97 4.57 -23.33
CA SER A 196 17.08 5.49 -23.61
C SER A 196 16.77 6.50 -24.73
N ASP A 197 17.68 7.45 -24.92
CA ASP A 197 17.73 8.39 -26.05
C ASP A 197 17.86 7.70 -27.42
N LEU A 198 18.18 6.41 -27.44
CA LEU A 198 18.25 5.57 -28.64
C LEU A 198 16.92 4.89 -28.98
N MET A 199 15.85 5.09 -28.19
CA MET A 199 14.57 4.43 -28.42
C MET A 199 14.07 4.63 -29.86
N ALA A 200 13.78 3.53 -30.56
CA ALA A 200 13.57 3.55 -32.01
C ALA A 200 12.29 4.30 -32.44
N ASP A 201 11.18 4.12 -31.71
CA ASP A 201 9.90 4.75 -32.05
C ASP A 201 9.13 5.25 -30.79
N PRO A 202 9.46 6.44 -30.26
CA PRO A 202 8.75 7.02 -29.13
C PRO A 202 7.26 7.28 -29.40
N ALA A 203 6.90 7.61 -30.63
CA ALA A 203 5.53 7.98 -31.00
C ALA A 203 4.62 6.75 -31.07
N GLY A 204 5.12 5.63 -31.61
CA GLY A 204 4.43 4.35 -31.61
C GLY A 204 4.17 3.85 -30.19
N VAL A 205 5.20 3.88 -29.34
CA VAL A 205 5.10 3.45 -27.93
C VAL A 205 4.10 4.30 -27.15
N ARG A 206 4.09 5.63 -27.38
CA ARG A 206 3.07 6.51 -26.79
C ARG A 206 1.66 6.12 -27.24
N ARG A 207 1.46 5.84 -28.52
CA ARG A 207 0.16 5.44 -29.06
C ARG A 207 -0.32 4.11 -28.49
N GLU A 208 0.57 3.14 -28.36
CA GLU A 208 0.26 1.83 -27.76
C GLU A 208 -0.12 1.98 -26.28
N TYR A 209 0.62 2.79 -25.52
CA TYR A 209 0.31 3.07 -24.12
C TYR A 209 -1.02 3.80 -23.94
N GLU A 210 -1.32 4.81 -24.76
CA GLU A 210 -2.62 5.50 -24.75
C GLU A 210 -3.78 4.57 -25.12
N HIS A 211 -3.60 3.70 -26.12
CA HIS A 211 -4.59 2.69 -26.47
C HIS A 211 -4.84 1.74 -25.28
N PHE A 212 -3.77 1.26 -24.65
CA PHE A 212 -3.85 0.40 -23.47
C PHE A 212 -4.61 1.09 -22.32
N LYS A 213 -4.27 2.34 -21.99
CA LYS A 213 -4.96 3.14 -20.96
C LYS A 213 -6.46 3.26 -21.22
N GLN A 214 -6.85 3.53 -22.48
CA GLN A 214 -8.25 3.80 -22.83
C GLN A 214 -9.11 2.52 -22.89
N HIS A 215 -8.54 1.39 -23.30
CA HIS A 215 -9.32 0.20 -23.65
C HIS A 215 -9.09 -1.00 -22.74
N GLU A 216 -7.91 -1.15 -22.15
CA GLU A 216 -7.53 -2.37 -21.45
C GLU A 216 -7.36 -2.16 -19.93
N LEU A 217 -6.83 -1.01 -19.50
CA LEU A 217 -6.55 -0.75 -18.09
C LEU A 217 -7.80 -0.85 -17.21
N LEU A 218 -8.91 -0.25 -17.64
CA LEU A 218 -10.20 -0.33 -16.93
C LEU A 218 -10.75 -1.76 -16.89
N SER A 219 -10.58 -2.54 -17.96
CA SER A 219 -11.02 -3.93 -18.00
C SER A 219 -10.20 -4.80 -17.04
N GLN A 220 -8.91 -4.51 -16.88
CA GLN A 220 -8.04 -5.22 -15.94
C GLN A 220 -8.36 -4.86 -14.50
N GLU A 221 -8.58 -3.58 -14.20
CA GLU A 221 -9.02 -3.12 -12.89
C GLU A 221 -10.34 -3.81 -12.47
N GLN A 222 -11.32 -3.86 -13.38
CA GLN A 222 -12.58 -4.57 -13.13
C GLN A 222 -12.36 -6.06 -12.84
N SER A 223 -11.44 -6.72 -13.56
CA SER A 223 -11.12 -8.12 -13.32
C SER A 223 -10.43 -8.34 -11.97
N VAL A 224 -9.52 -7.45 -11.56
CA VAL A 224 -8.84 -7.52 -10.27
C VAL A 224 -9.85 -7.31 -9.14
N ASN A 225 -10.70 -6.27 -9.23
CA ASN A 225 -11.74 -5.99 -8.25
C ASN A 225 -12.70 -7.16 -8.09
N GLN A 226 -13.16 -7.76 -9.19
CA GLN A 226 -14.05 -8.93 -9.13
C GLN A 226 -13.39 -10.12 -8.42
N LEU A 227 -12.10 -10.37 -8.64
CA LEU A 227 -11.37 -11.45 -7.96
C LEU A 227 -11.16 -11.16 -6.48
N GLU A 228 -10.98 -9.89 -6.10
CA GLU A 228 -10.95 -9.47 -4.71
C GLU A 228 -12.30 -9.69 -4.01
N ASP A 229 -13.38 -9.26 -4.65
CA ASP A 229 -14.75 -9.43 -4.16
C ASP A 229 -15.13 -10.91 -3.99
N ASP A 230 -14.76 -11.74 -4.96
CA ASP A 230 -14.99 -13.18 -4.94
C ASP A 230 -14.21 -13.84 -3.79
N GLY A 231 -12.96 -13.44 -3.57
CA GLY A 231 -12.16 -13.96 -2.48
C GLY A 231 -12.66 -13.52 -1.10
N GLU A 232 -13.09 -12.27 -0.94
CA GLU A 232 -13.70 -11.79 0.31
C GLU A 232 -15.00 -12.54 0.63
N ARG A 233 -15.86 -12.75 -0.38
CA ARG A 233 -17.06 -13.57 -0.24
C ARG A 233 -16.74 -14.99 0.23
N MET A 234 -15.67 -15.61 -0.29
CA MET A 234 -15.26 -16.94 0.16
C MET A 234 -14.72 -16.96 1.59
N VAL A 235 -14.04 -15.89 2.03
CA VAL A 235 -13.61 -15.72 3.42
C VAL A 235 -14.83 -15.63 4.34
N GLU A 236 -15.84 -14.83 3.97
CA GLU A 236 -17.08 -14.67 4.73
C GLU A 236 -17.87 -15.97 4.87
N LEU A 237 -17.90 -16.78 3.81
CA LEU A 237 -18.52 -18.11 3.80
C LEU A 237 -17.69 -19.16 4.57
N ARG A 238 -16.58 -18.77 5.21
CA ARG A 238 -15.66 -19.63 5.95
C ARG A 238 -15.20 -20.82 5.11
N HIS A 239 -14.82 -20.53 3.86
CA HIS A 239 -14.33 -21.55 2.95
C HIS A 239 -13.10 -22.26 3.57
N PRO A 240 -13.01 -23.61 3.52
CA PRO A 240 -11.94 -24.36 4.16
C PRO A 240 -10.53 -24.00 3.62
N ALA A 241 -10.45 -23.41 2.43
CA ALA A 241 -9.22 -22.91 1.82
C ALA A 241 -8.98 -21.40 2.03
N VAL A 242 -9.50 -20.80 3.10
CA VAL A 242 -9.38 -19.35 3.38
C VAL A 242 -7.94 -18.85 3.36
N GLY A 243 -6.99 -19.59 3.94
CA GLY A 243 -5.58 -19.22 3.99
C GLY A 243 -4.95 -19.08 2.59
N PRO A 244 -5.01 -20.13 1.75
CA PRO A 244 -4.56 -20.05 0.35
C PRO A 244 -5.24 -18.95 -0.47
N ILE A 245 -6.55 -18.72 -0.27
CA ILE A 245 -7.31 -17.67 -0.97
C ILE A 245 -6.74 -16.29 -0.63
N GLN A 246 -6.60 -15.98 0.66
CA GLN A 246 -6.07 -14.70 1.11
C GLN A 246 -4.63 -14.48 0.63
N ALA A 247 -3.79 -15.52 0.63
CA ALA A 247 -2.42 -15.43 0.11
C ALA A 247 -2.39 -15.08 -1.39
N HIS A 248 -3.28 -15.68 -2.20
CA HIS A 248 -3.38 -15.34 -3.62
C HIS A 248 -3.95 -13.94 -3.86
N GLN A 249 -4.91 -13.50 -3.04
CA GLN A 249 -5.44 -12.14 -3.10
C GLN A 249 -4.38 -11.09 -2.77
N GLU A 250 -3.59 -11.32 -1.72
CA GLU A 250 -2.48 -10.44 -1.35
C GLU A 250 -1.44 -10.34 -2.46
N ALA A 251 -1.05 -11.47 -3.05
CA ALA A 251 -0.14 -11.49 -4.19
C ALA A 251 -0.70 -10.69 -5.39
N LEU A 252 -2.01 -10.84 -5.69
CA LEU A 252 -2.66 -10.09 -6.76
C LEU A 252 -2.66 -8.58 -6.49
N LYS A 253 -2.94 -8.15 -5.25
CA LYS A 253 -2.89 -6.74 -4.82
C LYS A 253 -1.51 -6.13 -5.01
N ILE A 254 -0.48 -6.82 -4.53
CA ILE A 254 0.91 -6.37 -4.65
C ILE A 254 1.30 -6.23 -6.12
N GLU A 255 1.01 -7.24 -6.94
CA GLU A 255 1.36 -7.22 -8.36
C GLU A 255 0.59 -6.17 -9.16
N TRP A 256 -0.67 -5.95 -8.83
CA TRP A 256 -1.47 -4.87 -9.42
C TRP A 256 -0.89 -3.50 -9.08
N GLN A 257 -0.53 -3.26 -7.82
CA GLN A 257 0.07 -2.00 -7.40
C GLN A 257 1.44 -1.78 -8.06
N ASN A 258 2.27 -2.82 -8.17
CA ASN A 258 3.55 -2.75 -8.88
C ASN A 258 3.36 -2.38 -10.35
N PHE A 259 2.35 -2.97 -10.99
CA PHE A 259 2.01 -2.66 -12.38
C PHE A 259 1.55 -1.21 -12.56
N LEU A 260 0.71 -0.68 -11.67
CA LEU A 260 0.29 0.73 -11.71
C LEU A 260 1.47 1.68 -11.52
N ASN A 261 2.41 1.37 -10.62
CA ASN A 261 3.63 2.15 -10.44
C ASN A 261 4.46 2.19 -11.73
N LEU A 262 4.60 1.05 -12.42
CA LEU A 262 5.28 0.99 -13.72
C LEU A 262 4.56 1.81 -14.79
N CYS A 263 3.24 1.83 -14.81
CA CYS A 263 2.46 2.68 -15.72
C CYS A 263 2.74 4.17 -15.48
N ILE A 264 2.85 4.62 -14.22
CA ILE A 264 3.19 6.01 -13.87
C ILE A 264 4.61 6.37 -14.31
N CYS A 265 5.58 5.47 -14.08
CA CYS A 265 6.95 5.65 -14.57
C CYS A 265 6.99 5.75 -16.10
N GLN A 266 6.27 4.86 -16.79
CA GLN A 266 6.15 4.87 -18.25
C GLN A 266 5.53 6.18 -18.77
N GLU A 267 4.47 6.68 -18.14
CA GLU A 267 3.84 7.95 -18.51
C GLU A 267 4.81 9.13 -18.35
N THR A 268 5.54 9.16 -17.24
CA THR A 268 6.56 10.19 -16.98
C THR A 268 7.67 10.12 -18.02
N GLN A 269 8.16 8.93 -18.34
CA GLN A 269 9.23 8.75 -19.32
C GLN A 269 8.78 9.15 -20.72
N LEU A 270 7.56 8.78 -21.12
CA LEU A 270 6.98 9.20 -22.39
C LEU A 270 6.78 10.72 -22.44
N GLN A 271 6.42 11.38 -21.33
CA GLN A 271 6.26 12.84 -21.31
C GLN A 271 7.57 13.59 -21.62
N HIS A 272 8.71 13.06 -21.15
CA HIS A 272 10.02 13.71 -21.28
C HIS A 272 10.90 13.15 -22.40
N VAL A 273 10.46 12.12 -23.12
CA VAL A 273 11.26 11.46 -24.16
C VAL A 273 11.76 12.41 -25.26
N GLU A 274 11.01 13.46 -25.55
CA GLU A 274 11.37 14.48 -26.54
C GLU A 274 12.39 15.49 -26.00
N ASP A 275 12.45 15.67 -24.67
CA ASP A 275 13.40 16.56 -24.00
C ASP A 275 14.81 15.94 -23.94
N TYR A 276 14.90 14.60 -23.86
CA TYR A 276 16.17 13.87 -23.78
C TYR A 276 16.91 13.72 -25.13
N ARG A 277 16.22 13.94 -26.27
CA ARG A 277 16.80 13.80 -27.61
C ARG A 277 17.35 15.10 -28.20
N ARG A 278 17.31 16.20 -27.46
CA ARG A 278 17.89 17.49 -27.84
C ARG A 278 19.33 17.61 -27.38
#